data_AF-A0A2U1TS96-F1
#
_entry.id   AF-A0A2U1TS96-F1
#
_cell.length_a   1.000
_cell.length_b   1.000
_cell.length_c   1.000
_cell.angle_alpha   90.00
_cell.angle_beta   90.00
_cell.angle_gamma   90.00
#
_symmetry.space_group_name_H-M   'P 1'
#
loop_
_entity.id
_entity.type
_entity.pdbx_description
1 polymer ?
#
loop_
_entity_poly.entity_id
_entity_poly.type
_entity_poly.pdbx_seq_one_letter_code
_entity_poly.pdbx_strand_id
1 'polypeptide(L)' 'MSDTTLPQGLVPLKIISTGIALPDRRVTSAELDVRLNKPAGYVESRSGIIYRHHADDRARDKRVRW' A
#
# COMPACT_ATOMS: atom_id res chain seq x y z
N MET A 1 42.75 14.22 13.19
CA MET A 1 41.86 13.84 12.07
C MET A 1 41.42 12.41 12.35
N SER A 2 40.21 12.22 12.85
CA SER A 2 39.67 10.90 13.18
C SER A 2 39.21 10.20 11.90
N ASP A 3 39.91 9.13 11.55
CA ASP A 3 39.54 8.23 10.47
C ASP A 3 38.22 7.55 10.81
N THR A 4 37.21 7.74 9.97
CA THR A 4 35.89 7.12 10.12
C THR A 4 35.93 5.80 9.38
N THR A 5 36.61 4.80 9.95
CA THR A 5 36.62 3.45 9.42
C THR A 5 35.24 2.83 9.66
N LEU A 6 34.43 2.71 8.60
CA LEU A 6 33.10 2.09 8.70
C LEU A 6 33.26 0.60 9.05
N PRO A 7 32.40 0.06 9.95
CA PRO A 7 32.44 -1.36 10.29
C PRO A 7 32.25 -2.21 9.02
N GLN A 8 33.08 -3.25 8.89
CA GLN A 8 33.02 -4.18 7.75
C GLN A 8 31.61 -4.73 7.60
N GLY A 9 30.99 -4.51 6.44
CA GLY A 9 29.61 -4.92 6.13
C GLY A 9 28.56 -3.81 6.18
N LEU A 10 28.90 -2.60 6.61
CA LEU A 10 27.98 -1.46 6.56
C LEU A 10 28.16 -0.66 5.27
N VAL A 11 27.18 -0.75 4.36
CA VAL A 11 27.13 0.06 3.14
C VAL A 11 26.28 1.31 3.42
N PRO A 12 26.80 2.54 3.24
CA PRO A 12 25.99 3.75 3.32
C PRO A 12 24.88 3.72 2.26
N LEU A 13 23.64 3.54 2.68
CA LEU A 13 22.47 3.44 1.82
C LEU A 13 21.53 4.61 2.06
N LYS A 14 21.04 5.22 0.98
CA LYS A 14 20.01 6.27 1.04
C LYS A 14 18.93 5.99 0.00
N ILE A 15 17.67 5.98 0.42
CA ILE A 15 16.53 5.99 -0.49
C ILE A 15 16.46 7.38 -1.13
N ILE A 16 16.60 7.45 -2.46
CA ILE A 16 16.63 8.73 -3.20
C ILE A 16 15.26 9.17 -3.72
N SER A 17 14.31 8.24 -3.85
CA SER A 17 12.92 8.55 -4.20
C SER A 17 11.98 7.40 -3.83
N THR A 18 10.71 7.72 -3.62
CA THR A 18 9.59 6.78 -3.52
C THR A 18 8.39 7.34 -4.28
N GLY A 19 7.48 6.47 -4.71
CA GLY A 19 6.25 6.86 -5.40
C GLY A 19 5.13 5.87 -5.11
N ILE A 20 3.88 6.35 -5.14
CA ILE A 20 2.70 5.52 -4.98
C ILE A 20 1.65 5.88 -6.03
N ALA A 21 1.03 4.88 -6.63
CA ALA A 21 -0.13 5.02 -7.49
C ALA A 21 -1.20 4.01 -7.05
N LEU A 22 -2.38 4.51 -6.69
CA LEU A 22 -3.51 3.70 -6.25
C LEU A 22 -4.66 3.83 -7.26
N PRO A 23 -5.41 2.75 -7.53
CA PRO A 23 -6.67 2.85 -8.28
C PRO A 23 -7.67 3.77 -7.57
N ASP A 24 -8.50 4.49 -8.31
CA ASP A 24 -9.41 5.49 -7.71
C ASP A 24 -10.53 4.85 -6.89
N ARG A 25 -10.91 3.62 -7.26
CA ARG A 25 -12.01 2.90 -6.63
C ARG A 25 -11.60 2.38 -5.25
N ARG A 26 -11.92 3.15 -4.23
CA ARG A 26 -11.87 2.74 -2.83
C ARG A 26 -13.07 1.87 -2.47
N VAL A 27 -12.83 0.78 -1.75
CA VAL A 27 -13.84 -0.16 -1.23
C VAL A 27 -13.64 -0.29 0.27
N THR A 28 -14.64 0.07 1.05
CA THR A 28 -14.58 -0.04 2.53
C THR A 28 -14.86 -1.46 3.00
N SER A 29 -14.39 -1.80 4.20
CA SER A 29 -14.72 -3.09 4.81
C SER A 29 -16.21 -3.22 5.14
N ALA A 30 -16.88 -2.12 5.50
CA ALA A 30 -18.33 -2.08 5.66
C ALA A 30 -19.09 -2.38 4.36
N GLU A 31 -18.65 -1.86 3.22
CA GLU A 31 -19.21 -2.24 1.91
C GLU A 31 -19.02 -3.74 1.64
N LEU A 32 -17.88 -4.32 2.02
CA LEU A 32 -17.63 -5.74 1.86
C LEU A 32 -18.47 -6.58 2.80
N ASP A 33 -18.76 -6.12 4.01
CA ASP A 33 -19.68 -6.81 4.92
C ASP A 33 -21.04 -6.98 4.25
N VAL A 34 -21.58 -5.91 3.64
CA VAL A 34 -22.84 -5.96 2.89
C VAL A 34 -22.74 -6.90 1.68
N ARG A 35 -21.72 -6.73 0.84
CA ARG A 35 -21.58 -7.49 -0.43
C ARG A 35 -21.37 -8.98 -0.22
N LEU A 36 -20.72 -9.37 0.88
CA LEU A 36 -20.40 -10.76 1.20
C LEU A 36 -21.40 -11.36 2.19
N ASN A 37 -22.48 -10.64 2.50
CA ASN A 37 -23.50 -11.03 3.47
C ASN A 37 -22.89 -11.45 4.82
N LYS A 38 -22.04 -10.57 5.36
CA LYS A 38 -21.41 -10.72 6.67
C LYS A 38 -21.98 -9.73 7.68
N PRO A 39 -21.92 -10.07 8.98
CA PRO A 39 -22.26 -9.11 10.03
C PRO A 39 -21.42 -7.83 9.92
N ALA A 40 -21.98 -6.71 10.34
CA ALA A 40 -21.25 -5.44 10.38
C ALA A 40 -19.96 -5.57 11.23
N GLY A 41 -18.84 -5.10 10.68
CA GLY A 41 -17.52 -5.13 11.31
C GLY A 41 -16.75 -6.44 11.11
N TYR A 42 -17.33 -7.43 10.43
CA TYR A 42 -16.71 -8.74 10.24
C TYR A 42 -15.39 -8.65 9.46
N VAL A 43 -15.39 -7.95 8.31
CA VAL A 43 -14.21 -7.89 7.43
C VAL A 43 -13.06 -7.13 8.10
N GLU A 44 -13.34 -5.99 8.74
CA GLU A 44 -12.32 -5.20 9.43
C GLU A 44 -11.73 -5.99 10.61
N SER A 45 -12.56 -6.61 11.46
CA SER A 45 -12.12 -7.41 12.61
C SER A 45 -11.15 -8.54 12.21
N ARG A 46 -11.35 -9.15 11.04
CA ARG A 46 -10.55 -10.30 10.59
C ARG A 46 -9.31 -9.90 9.79
N SER A 47 -9.28 -8.70 9.21
CA SER A 47 -8.20 -8.28 8.31
C SER A 47 -7.36 -7.11 8.83
N GLY A 48 -7.87 -6.35 9.80
CA GLY A 48 -7.25 -5.10 10.25
C GLY A 48 -7.29 -3.99 9.19
N ILE A 49 -8.12 -4.12 8.15
CA ILE A 49 -8.18 -3.20 7.03
C ILE A 49 -9.51 -2.45 7.06
N ILE A 50 -9.44 -1.12 7.01
CA ILE A 50 -10.62 -0.24 6.97
C ILE A 50 -11.12 -0.10 5.52
N TYR A 51 -10.20 -0.05 4.55
CA TYR A 51 -10.53 0.03 3.12
C TYR A 51 -9.39 -0.47 2.24
N ARG A 52 -9.69 -0.77 0.97
CA ARG A 52 -8.70 -1.06 -0.06
C ARG A 52 -9.06 -0.45 -1.41
N HIS A 53 -8.07 -0.30 -2.29
CA HIS A 53 -8.29 0.18 -3.65
C HIS A 53 -8.37 -0.99 -4.62
N HIS A 54 -9.47 -1.09 -5.36
CA HIS A 54 -9.67 -2.11 -6.39
C HIS A 54 -9.36 -1.51 -7.75
N ALA A 55 -8.54 -2.21 -8.54
CA ALA A 55 -8.41 -1.90 -9.95
C ALA A 55 -9.75 -2.10 -10.67
N ASP A 56 -10.05 -1.24 -11.63
CA ASP A 56 -11.07 -1.48 -12.65
C ASP A 56 -10.40 -1.87 -13.97
N ASP A 57 -11.19 -2.25 -14.98
CA ASP A 57 -10.66 -2.61 -16.29
C ASP A 57 -9.90 -1.46 -16.98
N ARG A 58 -10.13 -0.21 -16.53
CA ARG A 58 -9.44 1.01 -17.00
C ARG A 58 -8.11 1.25 -16.30
N ALA A 59 -7.88 0.66 -15.12
CA ALA A 59 -6.63 0.79 -14.37
C ALA A 59 -5.43 0.15 -15.09
N ARG A 60 -5.67 -0.67 -16.13
CA ARG A 60 -4.62 -1.25 -16.98
C ARG A 60 -3.79 -0.20 -17.71
N ASP A 61 -4.31 1.02 -17.89
CA ASP A 61 -3.65 2.10 -18.65
C ASP A 61 -3.38 3.37 -17.82
N LYS A 62 -3.03 3.23 -16.53
CA LYS A 62 -2.47 4.36 -15.78
C LYS A 62 -0.95 4.36 -15.88
N ARG A 63 -0.44 4.74 -17.06
CA ARG A 63 0.99 4.95 -17.27
C ARG A 63 1.43 6.18 -16.48
N VAL A 64 2.07 5.98 -15.33
CA VAL A 64 2.76 7.05 -14.59
C VAL A 64 3.93 7.52 -15.46
N ARG A 65 3.80 8.71 -16.06
CA ARG A 65 4.94 9.39 -16.69
C ARG A 65 5.71 10.11 -15.59
N TRP A 66 6.97 9.70 -15.42
CA TRP A 66 7.99 10.41 -14.64
C TRP A 66 8.72 11.40 -15.55
#